data_AF-A0A916PZ16-F1
#
_entry.id   AF-A0A916PZ16-F1
#
_cell.length_a   1.000
_cell.length_b   1.000
_cell.length_c   1.000
_cell.angle_alpha   90.00
_cell.angle_beta   90.00
_cell.angle_gamma   90.00
#
_symmetry.space_group_name_H-M   'P 1'
#
loop_
_entity.id
_entity.type
_entity.pdbx_description
1 polymer ?
#
loop_
_entity_poly.entity_id
_entity_poly.type
_entity_poly.pdbx_seq_one_letter_code
_entity_poly.pdbx_strand_id
1 'polypeptide(L)'
;MDQTESLSQQTTDMNDLPTMTSFSNNPINTSVIPQSGGEGCSCGGSGSNSSPPSYVYALGKVEWRFPKQSVEKEFAQATGRTETSGQTDREAVYTVLTQRQNRYLVRQMCWVLTIEGLATYILAPRDPADLDLLVEAVRPAPSPADVDIIIGMRGPIAPPELCNGLMLPIVVFDQIYSFDRNMLISSIPCPEHIEAERFTHAAEELFDRIMQMADNAGATDEHRALNYLAVRYPAIYAKAAEAYGQSCALTGVEVRPSSLSSTRKIVAVIFSYTNRNTDFTEKFFVRVDVTEEFPFLVTKLSPYYDR
;
A
#
# COMPACT_ATOMS: atom_id res chain seq x y z
N MET A 1 -68.99 13.03 -58.17
CA MET A 1 -67.98 12.02 -57.84
C MET A 1 -67.13 12.63 -56.73
N ASP A 2 -67.69 12.83 -55.53
CA ASP A 2 -67.99 11.80 -54.50
C ASP A 2 -66.75 10.92 -54.26
N GLN A 3 -66.17 10.77 -53.06
CA GLN A 3 -66.57 11.12 -51.71
C GLN A 3 -65.31 11.17 -50.83
N THR A 4 -65.34 12.08 -49.87
CA THR A 4 -64.63 12.09 -48.57
C THR A 4 -64.82 10.79 -47.79
N GLU A 5 -63.81 10.37 -47.01
CA GLU A 5 -64.04 9.91 -45.64
C GLU A 5 -62.77 9.92 -44.77
N SER A 6 -62.83 10.78 -43.75
CA SER A 6 -62.07 10.76 -42.50
C SER A 6 -62.82 9.94 -41.43
N LEU A 7 -62.20 9.77 -40.26
CA LEU A 7 -62.69 9.15 -39.00
C LEU A 7 -62.40 7.64 -38.90
N SER A 8 -62.02 7.06 -37.77
CA SER A 8 -61.95 7.55 -36.38
C SER A 8 -61.16 6.56 -35.53
N GLN A 9 -60.62 7.08 -34.44
CA GLN A 9 -60.12 6.34 -33.28
C GLN A 9 -61.15 5.32 -32.78
N GLN A 10 -60.67 4.16 -32.33
CA GLN A 10 -61.39 3.32 -31.38
C GLN A 10 -60.46 2.92 -30.25
N THR A 11 -60.80 3.47 -29.08
CA THR A 11 -60.35 3.14 -27.74
C THR A 11 -60.88 1.77 -27.31
N THR A 12 -60.06 0.97 -26.63
CA THR A 12 -60.54 -0.06 -25.70
C THR A 12 -59.70 -0.06 -24.43
N ASP A 13 -60.43 -0.26 -23.34
CA ASP A 13 -60.14 0.09 -21.96
C ASP A 13 -59.11 -0.75 -21.22
N MET A 14 -58.67 -0.13 -20.12
CA MET A 14 -58.07 -0.68 -18.90
C MET A 14 -58.52 -2.11 -18.55
N ASN A 15 -57.55 -3.02 -18.50
CA ASN A 15 -57.19 -3.80 -17.31
C ASN A 15 -56.03 -4.72 -17.68
N ASP A 16 -54.84 -4.43 -17.16
CA ASP A 16 -53.93 -5.43 -16.58
C ASP A 16 -52.62 -4.71 -16.20
N LEU A 17 -52.47 -4.44 -14.90
CA LEU A 17 -51.16 -4.24 -14.30
C LEU A 17 -50.49 -5.62 -14.13
N PRO A 18 -49.23 -5.76 -14.55
CA PRO A 18 -48.30 -6.61 -13.81
C PRO A 18 -47.21 -5.74 -13.20
N THR A 19 -47.35 -5.55 -11.90
CA THR A 19 -46.33 -5.69 -10.85
C THR A 19 -44.87 -5.49 -11.28
N MET A 20 -44.25 -4.47 -10.70
CA MET A 20 -42.80 -4.27 -10.66
C MET A 20 -42.07 -5.56 -10.27
N THR A 21 -41.19 -6.03 -11.14
CA THR A 21 -40.15 -6.99 -10.78
C THR A 21 -38.79 -6.31 -10.86
N SER A 22 -38.28 -6.00 -9.68
CA SER A 22 -36.90 -5.65 -9.42
C SER A 22 -35.96 -6.75 -9.92
N PHE A 23 -35.15 -6.46 -10.94
CA PHE A 23 -34.05 -7.35 -11.32
C PHE A 23 -32.87 -7.15 -10.36
N SER A 24 -32.96 -7.83 -9.21
CA SER A 24 -31.81 -8.09 -8.35
C SER A 24 -31.10 -9.35 -8.83
N ASN A 25 -30.06 -9.20 -9.64
CA ASN A 25 -29.10 -10.29 -9.91
C ASN A 25 -27.74 -9.92 -9.31
N ASN A 26 -27.61 -10.28 -8.04
CA ASN A 26 -26.38 -10.29 -7.28
C ASN A 26 -25.84 -11.72 -7.27
N PRO A 27 -24.59 -12.00 -7.69
CA PRO A 27 -23.94 -13.24 -7.30
C PRO A 27 -22.66 -12.92 -6.53
N ILE A 28 -22.77 -12.69 -5.23
CA ILE A 28 -21.67 -12.94 -4.30
C ILE A 28 -22.26 -13.59 -3.05
N ASN A 29 -22.19 -14.91 -2.97
CA ASN A 29 -21.88 -15.61 -1.71
C ASN A 29 -21.53 -17.08 -1.98
N THR A 30 -20.30 -17.35 -2.40
CA THR A 30 -19.73 -18.69 -2.24
C THR A 30 -18.89 -18.70 -0.97
N SER A 31 -19.56 -18.92 0.16
CA SER A 31 -18.91 -19.42 1.37
C SER A 31 -18.33 -20.80 1.05
N VAL A 32 -17.01 -20.90 0.95
CA VAL A 32 -16.34 -22.20 0.83
C VAL A 32 -16.35 -22.84 2.22
N ILE A 33 -17.28 -23.77 2.44
CA ILE A 33 -17.31 -24.69 3.57
C ILE A 33 -17.11 -26.10 2.98
N PRO A 34 -16.17 -26.91 3.49
CA PRO A 34 -15.91 -28.24 2.93
C PRO A 34 -17.09 -29.17 3.24
N GLN A 35 -17.68 -29.77 2.21
CA GLN A 35 -18.75 -30.74 2.38
C GLN A 35 -18.22 -32.05 2.95
N SER A 36 -18.76 -32.45 4.09
CA SER A 36 -18.67 -33.78 4.68
C SER A 36 -19.90 -34.62 4.31
N GLY A 37 -19.66 -35.88 3.95
CA GLY A 37 -20.64 -36.97 3.73
C GLY A 37 -20.52 -37.50 2.31
N GLY A 38 -19.82 -38.59 2.00
CA GLY A 38 -19.81 -39.96 2.56
C GLY A 38 -20.30 -40.87 1.41
N GLU A 39 -19.65 -41.93 0.92
CA GLU A 39 -18.72 -42.91 1.47
C GLU A 39 -17.80 -43.44 0.34
N GLY A 40 -16.54 -43.81 0.66
CA GLY A 40 -15.69 -44.63 -0.23
C GLY A 40 -14.22 -44.22 -0.29
N CYS A 41 -13.49 -44.44 0.80
CA CYS A 41 -12.09 -44.06 1.04
C CYS A 41 -11.04 -44.57 0.01
N SER A 42 -10.12 -43.69 -0.39
CA SER A 42 -8.72 -44.05 -0.60
C SER A 42 -7.81 -42.87 -0.25
N CYS A 43 -6.99 -43.07 0.77
CA CYS A 43 -6.13 -42.09 1.41
C CYS A 43 -4.84 -41.85 0.61
N GLY A 44 -4.81 -40.77 -0.17
CA GLY A 44 -3.61 -40.18 -0.75
C GLY A 44 -3.43 -38.76 -0.22
N GLY A 45 -2.94 -38.62 1.01
CA GLY A 45 -2.70 -37.33 1.64
C GLY A 45 -1.59 -36.55 0.91
N SER A 46 -1.97 -35.72 -0.05
CA SER A 46 -1.12 -34.58 -0.44
C SER A 46 -1.39 -33.48 0.58
N GLY A 47 -0.56 -33.44 1.61
CA GLY A 47 -0.50 -32.28 2.49
C GLY A 47 -0.24 -31.05 1.60
N SER A 48 -1.22 -30.14 1.53
CA SER A 48 -0.94 -28.80 1.06
C SER A 48 0.10 -28.25 2.02
N ASN A 49 1.36 -28.25 1.62
CA ASN A 49 2.40 -27.50 2.30
C ASN A 49 2.02 -26.03 2.17
N SER A 50 1.15 -25.55 3.06
CA SER A 50 0.87 -24.14 3.25
C SER A 50 2.18 -23.51 3.70
N SER A 51 2.96 -23.01 2.75
CA SER A 51 4.09 -22.16 3.08
C SER A 51 3.58 -21.04 3.99
N PRO A 52 4.34 -20.68 5.03
CA PRO A 52 3.92 -19.62 5.93
C PRO A 52 3.64 -18.34 5.12
N PRO A 53 2.62 -17.55 5.52
CA PRO A 53 2.27 -16.33 4.82
C PRO A 53 3.50 -15.42 4.68
N SER A 54 3.70 -14.88 3.48
CA SER A 54 4.71 -13.87 3.22
C SER A 54 4.10 -12.50 3.45
N TYR A 55 4.70 -11.68 4.30
CA TYR A 55 4.22 -10.33 4.58
C TYR A 55 5.03 -9.28 3.83
N VAL A 56 4.41 -8.13 3.60
CA VAL A 56 5.03 -6.96 2.97
C VAL A 56 4.86 -5.76 3.88
N TYR A 57 5.94 -5.01 4.04
CA TYR A 57 5.95 -3.67 4.61
C TYR A 57 6.80 -2.82 3.66
N ALA A 58 6.17 -2.18 2.68
CA ALA A 58 6.85 -1.49 1.58
C ALA A 58 6.58 0.01 1.61
N LEU A 59 7.57 0.80 1.22
CA LEU A 59 7.45 2.23 0.98
C LEU A 59 7.58 2.47 -0.52
N GLY A 60 6.70 3.30 -1.08
CA GLY A 60 6.70 3.59 -2.50
C GLY A 60 5.64 4.62 -2.86
N LYS A 61 5.12 4.54 -4.09
CA LYS A 61 4.01 5.37 -4.57
C LYS A 61 2.93 4.53 -5.22
N VAL A 62 1.69 4.80 -4.85
CA VAL A 62 0.52 4.16 -5.45
C VAL A 62 0.15 4.89 -6.74
N GLU A 63 0.07 4.11 -7.81
CA GLU A 63 -0.43 4.53 -9.11
C GLU A 63 -1.66 3.70 -9.49
N TRP A 64 -2.48 4.24 -10.40
CA TRP A 64 -3.60 3.52 -10.99
C TRP A 64 -3.34 3.28 -12.48
N ARG A 65 -3.92 2.19 -12.98
CA ARG A 65 -3.94 1.83 -14.39
C ARG A 65 -5.32 1.33 -14.76
N PHE A 66 -5.70 1.55 -16.01
CA PHE A 66 -6.90 0.96 -16.58
C PHE A 66 -6.58 -0.46 -17.08
N PRO A 67 -7.17 -1.52 -16.50
CA PRO A 67 -6.89 -2.87 -16.95
C PRO A 67 -7.57 -3.20 -18.29
N LYS A 68 -8.66 -2.51 -18.62
CA LYS A 68 -9.46 -2.70 -19.84
C LYS A 68 -9.90 -1.36 -20.41
N GLN A 69 -9.99 -1.29 -21.74
CA GLN A 69 -10.50 -0.12 -22.44
C GLN A 69 -11.95 0.24 -22.02
N SER A 70 -12.77 -0.76 -21.66
CA SER A 70 -14.14 -0.50 -21.18
C SER A 70 -14.15 0.33 -19.89
N VAL A 71 -13.21 0.08 -18.97
CA VAL A 71 -13.09 0.82 -17.69
C VAL A 71 -12.59 2.24 -17.97
N GLU A 72 -11.63 2.39 -18.89
CA GLU A 72 -11.13 3.70 -19.33
C GLU A 72 -12.26 4.56 -19.94
N LYS A 73 -13.09 3.98 -20.81
CA LYS A 73 -14.23 4.69 -21.42
C LYS A 73 -15.32 5.03 -20.42
N GLU A 74 -15.61 4.14 -19.48
CA GLU A 74 -16.57 4.43 -18.41
C GLU A 74 -16.08 5.54 -17.49
N PHE A 75 -14.79 5.52 -17.13
CA PHE A 75 -14.16 6.61 -16.38
C PHE A 75 -14.27 7.95 -17.14
N ALA A 76 -13.98 7.96 -18.44
CA ALA A 76 -14.13 9.17 -19.26
C ALA A 76 -15.58 9.71 -19.28
N GLN A 77 -16.59 8.82 -19.29
CA GLN A 77 -17.99 9.22 -19.17
C GLN A 77 -18.31 9.80 -17.79
N ALA A 78 -17.79 9.20 -16.71
CA ALA A 78 -17.97 9.70 -15.35
C ALA A 78 -17.33 11.09 -15.15
N THR A 79 -16.14 11.31 -15.73
CA THR A 79 -15.49 12.62 -15.78
C THR A 79 -16.35 13.64 -16.53
N GLY A 80 -16.94 13.28 -17.67
CA GLY A 80 -17.82 14.17 -18.42
C GLY A 80 -19.12 14.58 -17.71
N ARG A 81 -19.53 13.84 -16.67
CA ARG A 81 -20.68 14.17 -15.81
C ARG A 81 -20.30 15.04 -14.61
N THR A 82 -19.00 15.21 -14.36
CA THR A 82 -18.46 15.91 -13.20
C THR A 82 -17.81 17.22 -13.65
N GLU A 83 -18.03 18.31 -12.91
CA GLU A 83 -17.33 19.57 -13.17
C GLU A 83 -15.85 19.43 -12.79
N THR A 84 -15.02 19.16 -13.79
CA THR A 84 -13.55 19.00 -13.69
C THR A 84 -12.81 20.08 -14.48
N SER A 85 -13.51 21.17 -14.84
CA SER A 85 -12.95 22.26 -15.63
C SER A 85 -11.81 22.97 -14.88
N GLY A 86 -10.65 23.09 -15.53
CA GLY A 86 -9.47 23.74 -14.95
C GLY A 86 -8.67 22.87 -13.97
N GLN A 87 -9.08 21.62 -13.74
CA GLN A 87 -8.31 20.65 -12.97
C GLN A 87 -7.24 19.97 -13.84
N THR A 88 -6.15 19.56 -13.21
CA THR A 88 -5.20 18.62 -13.82
C THR A 88 -5.84 17.23 -13.96
N ASP A 89 -5.27 16.38 -14.83
CA ASP A 89 -5.78 15.01 -15.02
C ASP A 89 -5.87 14.22 -13.70
N ARG A 90 -4.90 14.43 -12.78
CA ARG A 90 -4.85 13.74 -11.48
C ARG A 90 -5.88 14.28 -10.49
N GLU A 91 -6.08 15.60 -10.46
CA GLU A 91 -7.14 16.23 -9.67
C GLU A 91 -8.53 15.80 -10.15
N ALA A 92 -8.72 15.68 -11.46
CA ALA A 92 -9.96 15.16 -12.04
C ALA A 92 -10.19 13.69 -11.64
N VAL A 93 -9.15 12.85 -11.71
CA VAL A 93 -9.22 11.46 -11.23
C VAL A 93 -9.60 11.40 -9.77
N TYR A 94 -8.92 12.15 -8.90
CA TYR A 94 -9.24 12.19 -7.48
C TYR A 94 -10.70 12.62 -7.25
N THR A 95 -11.12 13.73 -7.85
CA THR A 95 -12.49 14.27 -7.74
C THR A 95 -13.55 13.26 -8.17
N VAL A 96 -13.33 12.55 -9.27
CA VAL A 96 -14.27 11.54 -9.79
C VAL A 96 -14.31 10.31 -8.88
N LEU A 97 -13.16 9.81 -8.42
CA LEU A 97 -13.08 8.58 -7.62
C LEU A 97 -13.52 8.76 -6.16
N THR A 98 -13.42 9.96 -5.60
CA THR A 98 -13.94 10.28 -4.25
C THR A 98 -15.46 10.19 -4.19
N GLN A 99 -16.17 10.35 -5.31
CA GLN A 99 -17.63 10.26 -5.32
C GLN A 99 -18.09 8.82 -5.06
N ARG A 100 -18.96 8.63 -4.07
CA ARG A 100 -19.49 7.31 -3.67
C ARG A 100 -20.16 6.56 -4.83
N GLN A 101 -20.80 7.27 -5.76
CA GLN A 101 -21.43 6.68 -6.95
C GLN A 101 -20.42 5.99 -7.88
N ASN A 102 -19.16 6.41 -7.87
CA ASN A 102 -18.09 5.90 -8.73
C ASN A 102 -17.22 4.85 -8.03
N ARG A 103 -17.60 4.36 -6.84
CA ARG A 103 -16.82 3.35 -6.09
C ARG A 103 -16.58 2.06 -6.90
N TYR A 104 -17.51 1.72 -7.81
CA TYR A 104 -17.33 0.58 -8.71
C TYR A 104 -16.13 0.76 -9.65
N LEU A 105 -15.77 2.00 -10.04
CA LEU A 105 -14.59 2.29 -10.86
C LEU A 105 -13.31 2.02 -10.07
N VAL A 106 -13.24 2.46 -8.81
CA VAL A 106 -12.10 2.20 -7.91
C VAL A 106 -11.83 0.69 -7.81
N ARG A 107 -12.89 -0.13 -7.74
CA ARG A 107 -12.79 -1.60 -7.73
C ARG A 107 -12.31 -2.20 -9.06
N GLN A 108 -12.61 -1.57 -10.18
CA GLN A 108 -12.29 -2.07 -11.53
C GLN A 108 -10.95 -1.53 -12.06
N MET A 109 -10.33 -0.57 -11.39
CA MET A 109 -8.98 -0.09 -11.69
C MET A 109 -7.92 -1.08 -11.19
N CYS A 110 -6.78 -1.12 -11.86
CA CYS A 110 -5.60 -1.79 -11.35
C CYS A 110 -4.78 -0.79 -10.53
N TRP A 111 -4.49 -1.14 -9.28
CA TRP A 111 -3.67 -0.34 -8.39
C TRP A 111 -2.28 -0.94 -8.31
N VAL A 112 -1.25 -0.12 -8.51
CA VAL A 112 0.13 -0.57 -8.62
C VAL A 112 0.97 0.20 -7.63
N LEU A 113 1.72 -0.50 -6.79
CA LEU A 113 2.78 0.10 -6.00
C LEU A 113 4.05 0.18 -6.85
N THR A 114 4.54 1.38 -7.04
CA THR A 114 5.84 1.67 -7.64
C THR A 114 6.86 1.97 -6.55
N ILE A 115 8.07 1.43 -6.68
CA ILE A 115 9.22 1.69 -5.79
C ILE A 115 10.33 2.21 -6.70
N GLU A 116 10.83 3.42 -6.44
CA GLU A 116 11.79 4.12 -7.33
C GLU A 116 11.31 4.20 -8.80
N GLY A 117 10.00 4.36 -8.99
CA GLY A 117 9.38 4.42 -10.33
C GLY A 117 9.24 3.06 -11.03
N LEU A 118 9.62 1.95 -10.39
CA LEU A 118 9.45 0.60 -10.91
C LEU A 118 8.20 -0.06 -10.33
N ALA A 119 7.31 -0.52 -11.20
CA ALA A 119 6.12 -1.26 -10.80
C ALA A 119 6.53 -2.58 -10.10
N THR A 120 6.20 -2.70 -8.81
CA THR A 120 6.67 -3.80 -7.96
C THR A 120 5.54 -4.71 -7.49
N TYR A 121 4.38 -4.14 -7.12
CA TYR A 121 3.23 -4.91 -6.65
C TYR A 121 1.93 -4.42 -7.26
N ILE A 122 0.97 -5.34 -7.39
CA ILE A 122 -0.43 -4.99 -7.62
C ILE A 122 -1.16 -5.01 -6.28
N LEU A 123 -1.89 -3.95 -5.96
CA LEU A 123 -2.58 -3.79 -4.69
C LEU A 123 -4.03 -4.25 -4.81
N ALA A 124 -4.46 -5.05 -3.84
CA ALA A 124 -5.85 -5.43 -3.66
C ALA A 124 -6.23 -5.25 -2.19
N PRO A 125 -7.37 -4.62 -1.87
CA PRO A 125 -7.79 -4.49 -0.48
C PRO A 125 -8.21 -5.85 0.07
N ARG A 126 -7.92 -6.12 1.35
CA ARG A 126 -8.50 -7.28 2.04
C ARG A 126 -10.01 -7.09 2.27
N ASP A 127 -10.40 -5.92 2.77
CA ASP A 127 -11.80 -5.54 2.98
C ASP A 127 -12.24 -4.58 1.86
N PRO A 128 -13.36 -4.85 1.14
CA PRO A 128 -13.93 -3.90 0.18
C PRO A 128 -14.20 -2.49 0.75
N ALA A 129 -14.30 -2.32 2.07
CA ALA A 129 -14.38 -1.04 2.75
C ALA A 129 -13.12 -0.18 2.54
N ASP A 130 -11.95 -0.80 2.38
CA ASP A 130 -10.64 -0.13 2.31
C ASP A 130 -10.28 0.42 0.92
N LEU A 131 -11.22 0.36 -0.04
CA LEU A 131 -11.04 0.98 -1.36
C LEU A 131 -10.78 2.49 -1.27
N ASP A 132 -11.28 3.16 -0.23
CA ASP A 132 -11.08 4.59 -0.04
C ASP A 132 -9.61 4.93 0.25
N LEU A 133 -8.85 4.02 0.88
CA LEU A 133 -7.42 4.20 1.13
C LEU A 133 -6.60 4.30 -0.18
N LEU A 134 -7.03 3.60 -1.23
CA LEU A 134 -6.41 3.70 -2.55
C LEU A 134 -6.68 5.06 -3.22
N VAL A 135 -7.90 5.58 -3.04
CA VAL A 135 -8.27 6.91 -3.54
C VAL A 135 -7.51 8.00 -2.79
N GLU A 136 -7.36 7.86 -1.47
CA GLU A 136 -6.55 8.77 -0.65
C GLU A 136 -5.09 8.80 -1.08
N ALA A 137 -4.52 7.66 -1.48
CA ALA A 137 -3.13 7.57 -1.96
C ALA A 137 -2.91 8.30 -3.31
N VAL A 138 -3.94 8.46 -4.15
CA VAL A 138 -3.83 9.20 -5.42
C VAL A 138 -3.32 10.62 -5.18
N ARG A 139 -3.91 11.32 -4.21
CA ARG A 139 -3.73 12.76 -3.91
C ARG A 139 -3.94 13.69 -5.13
N PRO A 140 -4.63 14.83 -4.95
CA PRO A 140 -4.85 15.77 -6.07
C PRO A 140 -3.54 16.39 -6.57
N ALA A 141 -2.66 16.81 -5.67
CA ALA A 141 -1.39 17.47 -5.99
C ALA A 141 -0.21 16.71 -5.36
N PRO A 142 0.29 15.64 -5.97
CA PRO A 142 1.38 14.86 -5.40
C PRO A 142 2.72 15.59 -5.50
N SER A 143 3.54 15.47 -4.46
CA SER A 143 4.94 15.87 -4.44
C SER A 143 5.83 14.71 -4.94
N PRO A 144 6.96 14.97 -5.62
CA PRO A 144 7.96 13.94 -5.86
C PRO A 144 8.48 13.27 -4.58
N ALA A 145 8.36 13.95 -3.43
CA ALA A 145 8.77 13.44 -2.14
C ALA A 145 7.68 12.64 -1.40
N ASP A 146 6.51 12.49 -2.00
CA ASP A 146 5.41 11.73 -1.39
C ASP A 146 5.75 10.24 -1.22
N VAL A 147 5.33 9.66 -0.10
CA VAL A 147 5.55 8.25 0.23
C VAL A 147 4.26 7.61 0.73
N ASP A 148 3.95 6.45 0.16
CA ASP A 148 2.88 5.56 0.56
C ASP A 148 3.47 4.31 1.22
N ILE A 149 2.99 3.97 2.40
CA ILE A 149 3.38 2.79 3.17
C ILE A 149 2.30 1.74 3.02
N ILE A 150 2.67 0.58 2.48
CA ILE A 150 1.76 -0.52 2.22
C ILE A 150 2.11 -1.66 3.17
N ILE A 151 1.12 -2.11 3.94
CA ILE A 151 1.25 -3.24 4.86
C ILE A 151 0.22 -4.30 4.46
N GLY A 152 0.68 -5.53 4.27
CA GLY A 152 -0.21 -6.61 3.87
C GLY A 152 0.47 -7.96 3.67
N MET A 153 -0.30 -8.88 3.09
CA MET A 153 0.16 -10.21 2.70
C MET A 153 0.48 -10.27 1.21
N ARG A 154 1.65 -10.82 0.88
CA ARG A 154 2.03 -11.14 -0.49
C ARG A 154 1.32 -12.41 -0.95
N GLY A 155 0.46 -12.25 -1.93
CA GLY A 155 -0.19 -13.32 -2.68
C GLY A 155 0.60 -13.78 -3.90
N PRO A 156 -0.04 -14.56 -4.79
CA PRO A 156 0.56 -15.05 -6.01
C PRO A 156 0.83 -13.92 -7.02
N ILE A 157 1.54 -14.25 -8.10
CA ILE A 157 1.70 -13.36 -9.26
C ILE A 157 0.33 -13.19 -9.93
N ALA A 158 -0.05 -11.93 -10.18
CA ALA A 158 -1.30 -11.60 -10.84
C ALA A 158 -1.33 -12.14 -12.28
N PRO A 159 -2.47 -12.68 -12.73
CA PRO A 159 -2.65 -13.04 -14.13
C PRO A 159 -2.69 -11.77 -15.00
N PRO A 160 -2.27 -11.84 -16.27
CA PRO A 160 -2.13 -10.67 -17.14
C PRO A 160 -3.44 -9.90 -17.36
N GLU A 161 -4.59 -10.56 -17.25
CA GLU A 161 -5.92 -9.95 -17.43
C GLU A 161 -6.28 -8.96 -16.32
N LEU A 162 -5.61 -9.03 -15.16
CA LEU A 162 -5.92 -8.21 -14.00
C LEU A 162 -5.38 -6.77 -14.13
N CYS A 163 -4.30 -6.58 -14.89
CA CYS A 163 -3.62 -5.28 -14.97
C CYS A 163 -2.98 -5.03 -16.36
N ASN A 164 -3.74 -5.25 -17.43
CA ASN A 164 -3.31 -4.95 -18.81
C ASN A 164 -1.93 -5.56 -19.19
N GLY A 165 -1.74 -6.84 -18.89
CA GLY A 165 -0.52 -7.59 -19.17
C GLY A 165 0.57 -7.50 -18.10
N LEU A 166 0.39 -6.67 -17.07
CA LEU A 166 1.35 -6.55 -15.97
C LEU A 166 1.26 -7.75 -15.02
N MET A 167 2.32 -8.56 -14.98
CA MET A 167 2.43 -9.74 -14.12
C MET A 167 3.33 -9.44 -12.92
N LEU A 168 2.73 -8.99 -11.82
CA LEU A 168 3.43 -8.69 -10.56
C LEU A 168 2.76 -9.42 -9.40
N PRO A 169 3.46 -9.67 -8.29
CA PRO A 169 2.84 -10.23 -7.09
C PRO A 169 1.71 -9.33 -6.59
N ILE A 170 0.60 -9.95 -6.19
CA ILE A 170 -0.52 -9.25 -5.55
C ILE A 170 -0.15 -9.04 -4.09
N VAL A 171 -0.33 -7.83 -3.57
CA VAL A 171 -0.34 -7.55 -2.14
C VAL A 171 -1.77 -7.30 -1.72
N VAL A 172 -2.28 -8.22 -0.90
CA VAL A 172 -3.55 -8.04 -0.21
C VAL A 172 -3.25 -7.17 1.00
N PHE A 173 -3.55 -5.89 0.90
CA PHE A 173 -3.21 -4.92 1.94
C PHE A 173 -4.29 -4.84 3.02
N ASP A 174 -3.82 -4.59 4.24
CA ASP A 174 -4.65 -4.32 5.41
C ASP A 174 -4.56 -2.84 5.82
N GLN A 175 -3.46 -2.16 5.49
CA GLN A 175 -3.28 -0.73 5.76
C GLN A 175 -2.49 -0.05 4.63
N ILE A 176 -2.90 1.17 4.30
CA ILE A 176 -2.13 2.12 3.50
C ILE A 176 -2.03 3.41 4.28
N TYR A 177 -0.82 3.95 4.42
CA TYR A 177 -0.62 5.29 4.95
C TYR A 177 0.10 6.16 3.92
N SER A 178 -0.49 7.29 3.60
CA SER A 178 0.05 8.21 2.60
C SER A 178 0.54 9.48 3.30
N PHE A 179 1.82 9.80 3.13
CA PHE A 179 2.44 10.97 3.75
C PHE A 179 3.17 11.81 2.70
N ASP A 180 3.20 13.11 2.91
CA ASP A 180 4.25 13.96 2.35
C ASP A 180 5.50 13.79 3.22
N ARG A 181 6.68 13.61 2.61
CA ARG A 181 7.94 13.41 3.34
C ARG A 181 8.23 14.55 4.32
N ASN A 182 7.97 15.80 3.94
CA ASN A 182 8.25 16.94 4.82
C ASN A 182 7.29 16.93 6.01
N MET A 183 6.02 16.57 5.78
CA MET A 183 5.06 16.36 6.86
C MET A 183 5.52 15.24 7.80
N LEU A 184 5.92 14.08 7.25
CA LEU A 184 6.43 12.96 8.03
C LEU A 184 7.59 13.40 8.95
N ILE A 185 8.58 14.10 8.40
CA ILE A 185 9.75 14.57 9.17
C ILE A 185 9.36 15.62 10.21
N SER A 186 8.48 16.56 9.87
CA SER A 186 8.00 17.58 10.80
C SER A 186 7.18 17.01 11.96
N SER A 187 6.58 15.83 11.78
CA SER A 187 5.82 15.14 12.83
C SER A 187 6.70 14.41 13.85
N ILE A 188 8.00 14.23 13.53
CA ILE A 188 8.94 13.55 14.42
C ILE A 188 9.30 14.51 15.56
N PRO A 189 9.10 14.12 16.84
CA PRO A 189 9.42 14.98 17.97
C PRO A 189 10.91 15.34 17.99
N CYS A 190 11.22 16.63 17.86
CA CYS A 190 12.57 17.14 18.03
C CYS A 190 12.95 17.12 19.53
N PRO A 191 14.09 16.52 19.91
CA PRO A 191 14.59 16.60 21.29
C PRO A 191 14.92 18.04 21.70
N GLU A 192 14.68 18.40 22.97
CA GLU A 192 14.85 19.78 23.49
C GLU A 192 16.30 20.30 23.39
N HIS A 193 17.29 19.42 23.40
CA HIS A 193 18.71 19.77 23.36
C HIS A 193 19.28 19.96 21.95
N ILE A 194 18.48 19.79 20.91
CA ILE A 194 18.92 19.85 19.51
C ILE A 194 18.23 21.03 18.81
N GLU A 195 19.01 21.79 18.04
CA GLU A 195 18.48 22.84 17.17
C GLU A 195 17.59 22.25 16.07
N ALA A 196 16.38 22.79 15.91
CA ALA A 196 15.36 22.23 15.02
C ALA A 196 15.83 22.08 13.56
N GLU A 197 16.55 23.07 13.02
CA GLU A 197 17.04 23.03 11.63
C GLU A 197 18.07 21.90 11.43
N ARG A 198 18.97 21.70 12.40
CA ARG A 198 19.93 20.59 12.38
C ARG A 198 19.23 19.24 12.49
N PHE A 199 18.21 19.15 13.34
CA PHE A 199 17.40 17.95 13.47
C PHE A 199 16.72 17.61 12.14
N THR A 200 16.08 18.60 11.49
CA THR A 200 15.45 18.41 10.18
C THR A 200 16.45 17.90 9.15
N HIS A 201 17.61 18.55 8.99
CA HIS A 201 18.61 18.10 8.01
C HIS A 201 19.11 16.67 8.30
N ALA A 202 19.41 16.35 9.56
CA ALA A 202 19.86 15.00 9.93
C ALA A 202 18.75 13.95 9.73
N ALA A 203 17.49 14.32 9.98
CA ALA A 203 16.35 13.45 9.79
C ALA A 203 16.04 13.18 8.32
N GLU A 204 16.14 14.22 7.49
CA GLU A 204 16.08 14.15 6.03
C GLU A 204 17.14 13.22 5.46
N GLU A 205 18.40 13.43 5.84
CA GLU A 205 19.52 12.59 5.39
C GLU A 205 19.32 11.13 5.81
N LEU A 206 18.90 10.87 7.06
CA LEU A 206 18.62 9.52 7.53
C LEU A 206 17.47 8.87 6.76
N PHE A 207 16.36 9.58 6.58
CA PHE A 207 15.20 9.06 5.86
C PHE A 207 15.56 8.75 4.41
N ASP A 208 16.19 9.69 3.70
CA ASP A 208 16.60 9.51 2.32
C ASP A 208 17.64 8.39 2.19
N ARG A 209 18.54 8.25 3.16
CA ARG A 209 19.50 7.15 3.15
C ARG A 209 18.81 5.81 3.37
N ILE A 210 17.83 5.72 4.26
CA ILE A 210 17.03 4.49 4.42
C ILE A 210 16.24 4.23 3.14
N MET A 211 15.68 5.25 2.48
CA MET A 211 14.96 5.13 1.20
C MET A 211 15.87 4.72 0.04
N GLN A 212 17.10 5.24 -0.06
CA GLN A 212 18.08 4.85 -1.08
C GLN A 212 18.71 3.48 -0.80
N MET A 213 18.94 3.16 0.47
CA MET A 213 19.25 1.79 0.87
C MET A 213 18.04 0.86 0.72
N ALA A 214 16.89 1.43 0.34
CA ALA A 214 15.63 0.77 0.11
C ALA A 214 15.25 0.64 -1.38
N ASP A 215 16.15 0.12 -2.22
CA ASP A 215 15.77 -0.76 -3.35
C ASP A 215 15.11 -2.06 -2.85
N ASN A 216 14.21 -1.90 -1.88
CA ASN A 216 13.77 -2.91 -0.98
C ASN A 216 12.27 -3.03 -1.22
N ALA A 217 11.89 -4.18 -1.76
CA ALA A 217 10.49 -4.45 -2.09
C ALA A 217 9.63 -4.65 -0.81
N GLY A 218 10.14 -4.33 0.38
CA GLY A 218 9.41 -4.54 1.62
C GLY A 218 9.04 -6.01 1.92
N ALA A 219 9.61 -6.99 1.21
CA ALA A 219 9.20 -8.39 1.30
C ALA A 219 10.19 -9.30 2.05
N THR A 220 11.43 -8.88 2.25
CA THR A 220 12.40 -9.64 3.08
C THR A 220 12.33 -9.16 4.52
N ASP A 221 12.87 -9.98 5.44
CA ASP A 221 12.90 -9.66 6.87
C ASP A 221 13.71 -8.37 7.13
N GLU A 222 14.78 -8.14 6.37
CA GLU A 222 15.60 -6.93 6.42
C GLU A 222 14.84 -5.70 5.96
N HIS A 223 14.19 -5.80 4.80
CA HIS A 223 13.44 -4.71 4.18
C HIS A 223 12.32 -4.23 5.11
N ARG A 224 11.58 -5.19 5.67
CA ARG A 224 10.47 -4.91 6.59
C ARG A 224 10.92 -4.26 7.88
N ALA A 225 12.08 -4.66 8.43
CA ALA A 225 12.63 -4.04 9.63
C ALA A 225 13.08 -2.60 9.37
N LEU A 226 13.79 -2.33 8.28
CA LEU A 226 14.22 -0.97 7.92
C LEU A 226 13.04 -0.04 7.70
N ASN A 227 12.06 -0.50 6.91
CA ASN A 227 10.87 0.27 6.59
C ASN A 227 10.02 0.56 7.82
N TYR A 228 9.87 -0.43 8.72
CA TYR A 228 9.21 -0.22 10.00
C TYR A 228 9.92 0.83 10.86
N LEU A 229 11.25 0.77 10.98
CA LEU A 229 12.01 1.71 11.82
C LEU A 229 11.95 3.14 11.28
N ALA A 230 12.02 3.32 9.96
CA ALA A 230 11.89 4.63 9.32
C ALA A 230 10.55 5.30 9.66
N VAL A 231 9.46 4.54 9.68
CA VAL A 231 8.12 5.11 9.85
C VAL A 231 7.71 5.21 11.31
N ARG A 232 8.07 4.21 12.13
CA ARG A 232 7.47 4.00 13.46
C ARG A 232 8.42 4.24 14.62
N TYR A 233 9.71 4.50 14.39
CA TYR A 233 10.67 4.62 15.50
C TYR A 233 11.46 5.94 15.51
N PRO A 234 10.87 7.03 16.05
CA PRO A 234 11.50 8.35 16.14
C PRO A 234 12.92 8.41 16.75
N ALA A 235 13.26 7.45 17.61
CA ALA A 235 14.54 7.47 18.31
C ALA A 235 15.75 7.33 17.38
N ILE A 236 15.61 6.72 16.20
CA ILE A 236 16.71 6.66 15.22
C ILE A 236 17.06 8.06 14.69
N TYR A 237 16.06 8.92 14.54
CA TYR A 237 16.20 10.30 14.08
C TYR A 237 16.86 11.17 15.15
N ALA A 238 16.42 11.04 16.40
CA ALA A 238 17.06 11.69 17.53
C ALA A 238 18.55 11.31 17.61
N LYS A 239 18.87 10.02 17.48
CA LYS A 239 20.26 9.57 17.51
C LYS A 239 21.09 10.05 16.33
N ALA A 240 20.52 10.06 15.13
CA ALA A 240 21.21 10.60 13.95
C ALA A 240 21.51 12.10 14.11
N ALA A 241 20.57 12.87 14.65
CA ALA A 241 20.78 14.29 14.93
C ALA A 241 21.84 14.54 16.02
N GLU A 242 21.87 13.72 17.09
CA GLU A 242 22.94 13.76 18.10
C GLU A 242 24.32 13.46 17.49
N ALA A 243 24.41 12.39 16.69
CA ALA A 243 25.63 11.99 16.01
C ALA A 243 26.12 13.09 15.05
N TYR A 244 25.19 13.69 14.29
CA TYR A 244 25.47 14.82 13.42
C TYR A 244 26.06 16.00 14.18
N GLY A 245 25.49 16.34 15.35
CA GLY A 245 26.01 17.38 16.25
C GLY A 245 27.43 17.10 16.76
N GLN A 246 27.83 15.83 16.81
CA GLN A 246 29.17 15.38 17.21
C GLN A 246 30.15 15.25 16.02
N SER A 247 29.79 15.79 14.84
CA SER A 247 30.55 15.63 13.59
C SER A 247 30.67 14.18 13.11
N CYS A 248 29.74 13.32 13.51
CA CYS A 248 29.62 11.96 12.97
C CYS A 248 28.63 11.93 11.81
N ALA A 249 28.92 11.12 10.80
CA ALA A 249 28.02 10.85 9.68
C ALA A 249 27.54 9.39 9.73
N LEU A 250 26.32 9.11 9.25
CA LEU A 250 25.86 7.75 9.08
C LEU A 250 26.63 7.10 7.92
N THR A 251 27.44 6.09 8.23
CA THR A 251 28.30 5.42 7.26
C THR A 251 27.80 4.04 6.85
N GLY A 252 26.96 3.42 7.66
CA GLY A 252 26.40 2.10 7.36
C GLY A 252 25.12 1.80 8.11
N VAL A 253 24.23 1.07 7.44
CA VAL A 253 23.08 0.41 8.06
C VAL A 253 23.15 -1.06 7.67
N GLU A 254 23.29 -1.93 8.67
CA GLU A 254 23.36 -3.37 8.46
C GLU A 254 22.21 -4.06 9.16
N VAL A 255 21.61 -5.04 8.50
CA VAL A 255 20.61 -5.90 9.13
C VAL A 255 21.15 -7.31 9.23
N ARG A 256 21.10 -7.87 10.44
CA ARG A 256 21.57 -9.23 10.70
C ARG A 256 20.51 -10.02 11.48
N PRO A 257 20.35 -11.32 11.22
CA PRO A 257 19.55 -12.18 12.08
C PRO A 257 20.06 -12.12 13.53
N SER A 258 19.14 -11.99 14.48
CA SER A 258 19.46 -11.99 15.90
C SER A 258 19.67 -13.41 16.40
N SER A 259 20.63 -13.63 17.30
CA SER A 259 20.79 -14.93 17.99
C SER A 259 19.59 -15.32 18.85
N LEU A 260 18.67 -14.38 19.10
CA LEU A 260 17.41 -14.61 19.81
C LEU A 260 16.28 -15.10 18.87
N SER A 261 16.55 -15.18 17.56
CA SER A 261 15.60 -15.64 16.54
C SER A 261 15.50 -17.17 16.59
N SER A 262 14.74 -17.72 17.54
CA SER A 262 14.42 -19.17 17.54
C SER A 262 13.19 -19.44 16.68
N THR A 263 11.99 -19.41 17.27
CA THR A 263 10.71 -19.62 16.57
C THR A 263 10.20 -18.37 15.88
N ARG A 264 10.69 -17.19 16.30
CA ARG A 264 10.36 -15.89 15.73
C ARG A 264 11.50 -15.39 14.85
N LYS A 265 11.15 -14.59 13.84
CA LYS A 265 12.07 -13.89 12.96
C LYS A 265 12.45 -12.55 13.60
N ILE A 266 13.59 -12.52 14.27
CA ILE A 266 14.09 -11.32 14.93
C ILE A 266 15.37 -10.90 14.23
N VAL A 267 15.41 -9.65 13.78
CA VAL A 267 16.60 -9.05 13.16
C VAL A 267 17.13 -7.91 14.02
N ALA A 268 18.44 -7.74 14.01
CA ALA A 268 19.13 -6.59 14.58
C ALA A 268 19.50 -5.64 13.45
N VAL A 269 18.98 -4.41 13.51
CA VAL A 269 19.36 -3.33 12.62
C VAL A 269 20.43 -2.50 13.32
N ILE A 270 21.60 -2.38 12.71
CA ILE A 270 22.80 -1.77 13.24
C ILE A 270 23.09 -0.52 12.42
N PHE A 271 23.12 0.64 13.08
CA PHE A 271 23.48 1.93 12.52
C PHE A 271 24.92 2.26 12.93
N SER A 272 25.77 2.53 11.95
CA SER A 272 27.17 2.90 12.15
C SER A 272 27.35 4.39 11.88
N TYR A 273 27.90 5.11 12.85
CA TYR A 273 28.19 6.53 12.76
C TYR A 273 29.70 6.74 12.88
N THR A 274 30.32 7.32 11.87
CA THR A 274 31.77 7.56 11.84
C THR A 274 32.05 9.05 12.00
N ASN A 275 32.94 9.39 12.94
CA ASN A 275 33.39 10.75 13.16
C ASN A 275 34.28 11.22 12.00
N ARG A 276 33.94 12.36 11.40
CA ARG A 276 34.65 12.90 10.22
C ARG A 276 36.08 13.34 10.50
N ASN A 277 36.43 13.60 11.76
CA ASN A 277 37.74 14.14 12.14
C ASN A 277 38.68 13.07 12.69
N THR A 278 38.15 12.01 13.29
CA THR A 278 38.94 10.99 14.01
C THR A 278 38.82 9.60 13.41
N ASP A 279 37.95 9.40 12.41
CA ASP A 279 37.59 8.11 11.80
C ASP A 279 37.08 7.05 12.81
N PHE A 280 36.77 7.47 14.04
CA PHE A 280 36.20 6.59 15.06
C PHE A 280 34.73 6.29 14.72
N THR A 281 34.37 5.01 14.75
CA THR A 281 33.01 4.56 14.43
C THR A 281 32.29 4.03 15.66
N GLU A 282 31.17 4.66 15.98
CA GLU A 282 30.23 4.17 16.98
C GLU A 282 29.08 3.42 16.31
N LYS A 283 28.67 2.29 16.90
CA LYS A 283 27.57 1.49 16.40
C LYS A 283 26.43 1.46 17.40
N PHE A 284 25.21 1.57 16.92
CA PHE A 284 23.98 1.44 17.70
C PHE A 284 23.10 0.42 17.03
N PHE A 285 22.34 -0.34 17.80
CA PHE A 285 21.44 -1.32 17.23
C PHE A 285 20.08 -1.33 17.91
N VAL A 286 19.10 -1.81 17.16
CA VAL A 286 17.74 -2.05 17.61
C VAL A 286 17.30 -3.42 17.09
N ARG A 287 16.58 -4.19 17.92
CA ARG A 287 16.01 -5.47 17.50
C ARG A 287 14.55 -5.28 17.15
N VAL A 288 14.16 -5.84 16.00
CA VAL A 288 12.81 -5.81 15.48
C VAL A 288 12.35 -7.24 15.25
N ASP A 289 11.14 -7.55 15.71
CA ASP A 289 10.44 -8.77 15.34
C ASP A 289 9.67 -8.52 14.04
N VAL A 290 9.93 -9.34 13.04
CA VAL A 290 9.28 -9.29 11.72
C VAL A 290 8.58 -10.61 11.40
N THR A 291 8.19 -11.38 12.42
CA THR A 291 7.57 -12.71 12.21
C THR A 291 6.21 -12.61 11.54
N GLU A 292 5.41 -11.67 12.01
CA GLU A 292 4.01 -11.48 11.59
C GLU A 292 3.89 -10.21 10.76
N GLU A 293 2.69 -9.91 10.29
CA GLU A 293 2.41 -8.78 9.39
C GLU A 293 2.92 -7.44 9.91
N PHE A 294 2.65 -7.16 11.19
CA PHE A 294 2.98 -5.90 11.85
C PHE A 294 4.27 -6.05 12.68
N PRO A 295 5.40 -5.45 12.24
CA PRO A 295 6.63 -5.52 13.01
C PRO A 295 6.54 -4.74 14.32
N PHE A 296 7.35 -5.14 15.31
CA PHE A 296 7.46 -4.41 16.58
C PHE A 296 8.88 -4.47 17.16
N LEU A 297 9.19 -3.50 18.03
CA LEU A 297 10.47 -3.43 18.73
C LEU A 297 10.60 -4.52 19.79
N VAL A 298 11.71 -5.25 19.76
CA VAL A 298 12.12 -6.18 20.82
C VAL A 298 13.03 -5.48 21.83
N THR A 299 13.88 -4.56 21.36
CA THR A 299 14.73 -3.73 22.23
C THR A 299 14.64 -2.27 21.81
N LYS A 300 14.96 -1.37 22.73
CA LYS A 300 15.23 0.04 22.41
C LYS A 300 16.62 0.18 21.79
N LEU A 301 16.85 1.29 21.10
CA LEU A 301 18.15 1.67 20.55
C LEU A 301 19.21 1.62 21.65
N SER A 302 20.27 0.85 21.42
CA SER A 302 21.32 0.58 22.39
C SER A 302 22.69 0.53 21.71
N PRO A 303 23.80 0.78 22.42
CA PRO A 303 25.14 0.63 21.86
C PRO A 303 25.39 -0.80 21.36
N TYR A 304 25.98 -0.93 20.19
CA TYR A 304 26.40 -2.19 19.58
C TYR A 304 27.91 -2.34 19.69
N TYR A 305 28.35 -3.52 20.11
CA TYR A 305 29.75 -3.89 20.15
C TYR A 305 29.97 -5.06 19.20
N ASP A 306 30.92 -4.89 18.27
CA ASP A 306 31.33 -5.98 17.40
C ASP A 306 31.83 -7.15 18.25
N ARG A 307 31.40 -8.36 17.89
CA ARG A 307 31.78 -9.61 18.53
C ARG A 307 32.57 -10.48 17.57
#